data_AF-A0A7S3FRR7-F1
#
_entry.id   AF-A0A7S3FRR7-F1
#
_cell.length_a   1.000
_cell.length_b   1.000
_cell.length_c   1.000
_cell.angle_alpha   90.00
_cell.angle_beta   90.00
_cell.angle_gamma   90.00
#
_symmetry.space_group_name_H-M   'P 1'
#
loop_
_entity.id
_entity.type
_entity.pdbx_description
1 polymer ?
#
loop_
_entity_poly.entity_id
_entity_poly.type
_entity_poly.pdbx_seq_one_letter_code
_entity_poly.pdbx_strand_id
1 'polypeptide(L)'
;IEPLSPRDRLGKPSMAALSLATTAFKDDGWLAHNVLSKYNVLEYFSRSPFYVPPQRVGEEYVILEEQEPHLYVVQKQRTDPRTGRTAYLAVYYVLDQTVFQAAALGDVLGARAERLLCNLRDAFGACRELYEPSEVERSSSPASARVPPAPEKAEHQRATDRLLANFFNNR
;
A
#
# COMPACT_ATOMS: atom_id res chain seq x y z
N ILE A 1 43.36 -1.18 -13.40
CA ILE A 1 41.96 -0.83 -13.74
C ILE A 1 41.12 -2.02 -13.29
N GLU A 2 40.73 -2.04 -12.03
CA GLU A 2 39.88 -3.10 -11.48
C GLU A 2 38.42 -2.89 -11.91
N PRO A 3 37.68 -3.96 -12.26
CA PRO A 3 36.27 -3.83 -12.62
C PRO A 3 35.40 -3.70 -11.37
N LEU A 4 34.58 -2.64 -11.34
CA LEU A 4 33.59 -2.35 -10.30
C LEU A 4 32.61 -3.51 -10.10
N SER A 5 32.33 -3.81 -8.82
CA SER A 5 31.42 -4.86 -8.35
C SER A 5 29.97 -4.61 -8.79
N PRO A 6 29.18 -5.65 -9.15
CA PRO A 6 27.79 -5.50 -9.62
C PRO A 6 26.80 -4.88 -8.61
N ARG A 7 27.22 -4.66 -7.36
CA ARG A 7 26.38 -4.13 -6.26
C ARG A 7 26.13 -2.63 -6.31
N ASP A 8 26.89 -1.89 -7.13
CA ASP A 8 26.72 -0.42 -7.25
C ASP A 8 25.60 0.01 -8.21
N ARG A 9 24.82 -0.95 -8.75
CA ARG A 9 23.66 -0.70 -9.62
C ARG A 9 22.32 -0.58 -8.90
N LEU A 10 22.29 -0.55 -7.57
CA LEU A 10 21.09 -0.14 -6.86
C LEU A 10 21.11 1.39 -6.79
N GLY A 11 20.34 2.00 -7.68
CA GLY A 11 20.14 3.44 -7.73
C GLY A 11 19.97 3.98 -6.32
N LYS A 12 20.81 4.95 -5.95
CA LYS A 12 20.65 5.72 -4.72
C LYS A 12 19.17 6.11 -4.64
N PRO A 13 18.44 5.78 -3.56
CA PRO A 13 17.10 6.30 -3.39
C PRO A 13 17.23 7.82 -3.46
N SER A 14 16.69 8.41 -4.52
CA SER A 14 16.56 9.85 -4.66
C SER A 14 16.05 10.36 -3.33
N MET A 15 16.80 11.24 -2.68
CA MET A 15 16.42 11.86 -1.41
C MET A 15 14.95 12.22 -1.53
N ALA A 16 14.14 11.51 -0.75
CA ALA A 16 12.71 11.53 -0.85
C ALA A 16 12.28 12.99 -0.87
N ALA A 17 11.49 13.38 -1.87
CA ALA A 17 10.54 14.44 -1.65
C ALA A 17 9.73 13.96 -0.44
N LEU A 18 10.10 14.42 0.76
CA LEU A 18 9.40 14.13 2.00
C LEU A 18 7.94 14.36 1.68
N SER A 19 7.16 13.28 1.67
CA SER A 19 5.74 13.37 1.36
C SER A 19 5.17 14.41 2.31
N LEU A 20 4.64 15.50 1.78
CA LEU A 20 4.09 16.60 2.59
C LEU A 20 2.97 16.09 3.52
N ALA A 21 2.41 14.91 3.25
CA ALA A 21 1.50 14.19 4.14
C ALA A 21 2.13 13.71 5.47
N THR A 22 3.45 13.72 5.61
CA THR A 22 4.17 13.40 6.86
C THR A 22 4.69 14.63 7.60
N THR A 23 4.45 15.82 7.06
CA THR A 23 4.88 17.09 7.66
C THR A 23 3.70 17.74 8.38
N ALA A 24 3.98 18.41 9.49
CA ALA A 24 3.02 19.24 10.21
C ALA A 24 3.53 20.69 10.25
N PHE A 25 2.62 21.67 10.24
CA PHE A 25 2.97 23.08 10.36
C PHE A 25 2.21 23.74 11.51
N LYS A 26 2.92 24.52 12.32
CA LYS A 26 2.34 25.36 13.36
C LYS A 26 3.18 26.65 13.51
N ASP A 27 2.52 27.79 13.65
CA ASP A 27 3.16 29.09 13.89
C ASP A 27 2.67 29.68 15.22
N ASP A 28 3.36 29.31 16.30
CA ASP A 28 3.05 29.79 17.66
C ASP A 28 3.20 31.30 17.80
N GLY A 29 4.06 31.95 16.99
CA GLY A 29 4.26 33.40 17.04
C GLY A 29 3.04 34.17 16.51
N TRP A 30 2.43 33.69 15.43
CA TRP A 30 1.19 34.25 14.91
C TRP A 30 0.01 33.97 15.87
N LEU A 31 -0.08 32.74 16.40
CA LEU A 31 -1.16 32.32 17.32
C LEU A 31 -1.12 33.04 18.66
N ALA A 32 0.06 33.49 19.12
CA ALA A 32 0.19 34.29 20.34
C ALA A 32 -0.55 35.64 20.26
N HIS A 33 -0.75 36.17 19.04
CA HIS A 33 -1.39 37.47 18.81
C HIS A 33 -2.79 37.33 18.19
N ASN A 34 -3.11 36.16 17.61
CA ASN A 34 -4.34 35.93 16.87
C ASN A 34 -4.99 34.62 17.32
N VAL A 35 -6.16 34.71 17.93
CA VAL A 35 -6.98 33.53 18.22
C VAL A 35 -7.52 32.99 16.90
N LEU A 36 -7.30 31.70 16.64
CA LEU A 36 -7.77 31.05 15.43
C LEU A 36 -9.30 31.03 15.39
N SER A 37 -9.87 31.48 14.27
CA SER A 37 -11.29 31.52 13.98
C SER A 37 -11.53 31.27 12.49
N LYS A 38 -12.77 31.01 12.08
CA LYS A 38 -13.14 30.84 10.68
C LYS A 38 -12.82 32.05 9.79
N TYR A 39 -12.71 33.23 10.39
CA TYR A 39 -12.42 34.47 9.67
C TYR A 39 -10.94 34.62 9.32
N ASN A 40 -10.05 34.01 10.10
CA ASN A 40 -8.59 34.15 9.92
C ASN A 40 -7.88 32.81 9.65
N VAL A 41 -8.59 31.68 9.66
CA VAL A 41 -7.97 30.36 9.41
C VAL A 41 -7.33 30.25 8.03
N LEU A 42 -7.91 30.87 6.99
CA LEU A 42 -7.30 30.89 5.66
C LEU A 42 -6.04 31.77 5.61
N GLU A 43 -6.02 32.85 6.39
CA GLU A 43 -4.82 33.69 6.56
C GLU A 43 -3.72 32.88 7.27
N TYR A 44 -4.06 32.21 8.37
CA TYR A 44 -3.14 31.32 9.08
C TYR A 44 -2.61 30.19 8.18
N PHE A 45 -3.51 29.54 7.43
CA PHE A 45 -3.17 28.49 6.48
C PHE A 45 -2.24 28.99 5.37
N SER A 46 -2.40 30.24 4.93
CA SER A 46 -1.53 30.83 3.88
C SER A 46 -0.06 30.96 4.28
N ARG A 47 0.23 30.95 5.60
CA ARG A 47 1.59 30.95 6.16
C ARG A 47 2.23 29.57 6.17
N SER A 48 1.44 28.52 5.95
CA SER A 48 1.92 27.15 5.93
C SER A 48 2.68 26.83 4.64
N PRO A 49 3.65 25.90 4.67
CA PRO A 49 4.33 25.42 3.46
C PRO A 49 3.39 24.66 2.50
N PHE A 50 2.18 24.31 2.96
CA PHE A 50 1.16 23.65 2.14
C PHE A 50 0.42 24.63 1.23
N TYR A 51 0.42 25.92 1.59
CA TYR A 51 -0.24 26.92 0.78
C TYR A 51 0.56 27.23 -0.48
N VAL A 52 -0.06 26.94 -1.62
CA VAL A 52 0.43 27.35 -2.93
C VAL A 52 -0.55 28.38 -3.49
N PRO A 53 -0.12 29.63 -3.76
CA PRO A 53 -0.97 30.63 -4.37
C PRO A 53 -1.65 30.09 -5.64
N PRO A 54 -2.95 30.37 -5.86
CA PRO A 54 -3.64 29.96 -7.08
C PRO A 54 -2.89 30.41 -8.33
N GLN A 55 -2.54 29.48 -9.22
CA GLN A 55 -1.85 29.80 -10.47
C GLN A 55 -2.79 29.78 -11.67
N ARG A 56 -3.93 29.10 -11.54
CA ARG A 56 -4.94 28.96 -12.60
C ARG A 56 -6.24 29.61 -12.18
N VAL A 57 -6.97 30.13 -13.15
CA VAL A 57 -8.31 30.67 -12.94
C VAL A 57 -9.21 29.58 -12.36
N GLY A 58 -9.92 29.92 -11.29
CA GLY A 58 -10.85 29.02 -10.59
C GLY A 58 -10.19 28.12 -9.56
N GLU A 59 -8.87 28.16 -9.36
CA GLU A 59 -8.23 27.53 -8.20
C GLU A 59 -8.46 28.37 -6.95
N GLU A 60 -8.97 27.74 -5.89
CA GLU A 60 -9.32 28.42 -4.64
C GLU A 60 -9.17 27.47 -3.45
N TYR A 61 -9.08 28.06 -2.25
CA TYR A 61 -9.13 27.35 -0.98
C TYR A 61 -10.43 27.71 -0.29
N VAL A 62 -11.21 26.70 0.07
CA VAL A 62 -12.50 26.86 0.73
C VAL A 62 -12.51 26.11 2.06
N ILE A 63 -13.25 26.63 3.03
CA ILE A 63 -13.48 25.93 4.30
C ILE A 63 -14.68 25.01 4.10
N LEU A 64 -14.47 23.70 4.27
CA LEU A 64 -15.49 22.68 4.09
C LEU A 64 -16.23 22.38 5.40
N GLU A 65 -15.50 22.37 6.52
CA GLU A 65 -16.04 22.14 7.85
C GLU A 65 -15.33 23.05 8.86
N GLU A 66 -16.11 23.57 9.80
CA GLU A 66 -15.66 24.42 10.89
C GLU A 66 -16.20 23.91 12.23
N GLN A 67 -15.30 23.52 13.13
CA GLN A 67 -15.59 23.19 14.53
C GLN A 67 -14.65 24.00 15.41
N GLU A 68 -15.04 25.23 15.70
CA GLU A 68 -14.20 26.13 16.48
C GLU A 68 -14.02 25.65 17.92
N PRO A 69 -12.84 25.84 18.52
CA PRO A 69 -11.58 26.32 17.92
C PRO A 69 -10.68 25.20 17.36
N HIS A 70 -11.13 23.94 17.39
CA HIS A 70 -10.27 22.78 17.33
C HIS A 70 -10.04 22.23 15.93
N LEU A 71 -11.00 22.35 15.03
CA LEU A 71 -10.92 21.74 13.70
C LEU A 71 -11.44 22.68 12.61
N TYR A 72 -10.63 22.84 11.58
CA TYR A 72 -11.05 23.41 10.30
C TYR A 72 -10.59 22.50 9.17
N VAL A 73 -11.48 22.22 8.23
CA VAL A 73 -11.15 21.45 7.03
C VAL A 73 -11.03 22.43 5.87
N VAL A 74 -9.82 22.62 5.36
CA VAL A 74 -9.55 23.46 4.20
C VAL A 74 -9.40 22.58 2.98
N GLN A 75 -10.15 22.89 1.93
CA GLN A 75 -10.13 22.16 0.68
C GLN A 75 -9.56 23.05 -0.43
N LYS A 76 -8.55 22.53 -1.13
CA LYS A 76 -8.12 23.09 -2.40
C LYS A 76 -8.98 22.51 -3.50
N GLN A 77 -9.64 23.38 -4.24
CA GLN A 77 -10.50 23.00 -5.35
C GLN A 77 -10.23 23.85 -6.58
N ARG A 78 -10.70 23.36 -7.73
CA ARG A 78 -10.69 24.11 -8.98
C ARG A 78 -12.08 24.09 -9.61
N THR A 79 -12.71 25.24 -9.68
CA THR A 79 -14.00 25.41 -10.34
C THR A 79 -13.79 25.85 -11.79
N ASP A 80 -14.30 25.09 -12.74
CA ASP A 80 -14.23 25.44 -14.16
C ASP A 80 -15.21 26.59 -14.46
N PRO A 81 -14.74 27.77 -14.91
CA PRO A 81 -15.59 28.92 -15.17
C PRO A 81 -16.62 28.70 -16.29
N ARG A 82 -16.36 27.76 -17.21
CA ARG A 82 -17.25 27.52 -18.36
C ARG A 82 -18.34 26.51 -18.04
N THR A 83 -18.02 25.51 -17.22
CA THR A 83 -18.94 24.38 -16.94
C THR A 83 -19.54 24.44 -15.53
N GLY A 84 -19.00 25.27 -14.64
CA GLY A 84 -19.40 25.35 -13.24
C GLY A 84 -19.04 24.12 -12.41
N ARG A 85 -18.29 23.16 -12.98
CA ARG A 85 -17.90 21.93 -12.27
C ARG A 85 -16.67 22.18 -11.39
N THR A 86 -16.72 21.69 -10.16
CA THR A 86 -15.62 21.79 -9.19
C THR A 86 -14.86 20.46 -9.12
N ALA A 87 -13.55 20.53 -9.34
CA ALA A 87 -12.62 19.42 -9.17
C ALA A 87 -11.88 19.56 -7.83
N TYR A 88 -11.89 18.49 -7.03
CA TYR A 88 -11.20 18.43 -5.74
C TYR A 88 -9.72 18.08 -5.93
N LEU A 89 -8.82 18.91 -5.39
CA LEU A 89 -7.38 18.75 -5.59
C LEU A 89 -6.68 18.22 -4.32
N ALA A 90 -6.99 18.80 -3.17
CA ALA A 90 -6.39 18.39 -1.89
C ALA A 90 -7.27 18.81 -0.71
N VAL A 91 -7.08 18.14 0.42
CA VAL A 91 -7.72 18.44 1.70
C VAL A 91 -6.65 18.63 2.76
N TYR A 92 -6.85 19.62 3.62
CA TYR A 92 -5.96 19.99 4.71
C TYR A 92 -6.77 20.10 6.00
N TYR A 93 -6.23 19.59 7.08
CA TYR A 93 -6.80 19.70 8.41
C TYR A 93 -6.03 20.73 9.20
N VAL A 94 -6.72 21.70 9.78
CA VAL A 94 -6.17 22.55 10.85
C VAL A 94 -6.73 22.01 12.15
N LEU A 95 -5.99 21.11 12.78
CA LEU A 95 -6.37 20.43 14.02
C LEU A 95 -5.54 20.99 15.17
N ASP A 96 -6.20 21.54 16.18
CA ASP A 96 -5.57 22.19 17.33
C ASP A 96 -4.43 23.12 16.91
N GLN A 97 -4.76 24.01 15.97
CA GLN A 97 -3.87 25.02 15.39
C GLN A 97 -2.69 24.44 14.59
N THR A 98 -2.64 23.13 14.37
CA THR A 98 -1.61 22.46 13.59
C THR A 98 -2.19 22.06 12.23
N VAL A 99 -1.49 22.43 11.17
CA VAL A 99 -1.89 22.16 9.78
C VAL A 99 -1.28 20.84 9.32
N PHE A 100 -2.12 19.96 8.80
CA PHE A 100 -1.78 18.67 8.20
C PHE A 100 -2.36 18.57 6.80
N GLN A 101 -1.62 17.95 5.88
CA GLN A 101 -2.16 17.54 4.59
C GLN A 101 -2.79 16.15 4.70
N ALA A 102 -4.02 15.98 4.21
CA ALA A 102 -4.63 14.67 4.10
C ALA A 102 -3.87 13.82 3.08
N ALA A 103 -3.44 12.62 3.48
CA ALA A 103 -2.86 11.66 2.56
C ALA A 103 -3.90 11.16 1.56
N ALA A 104 -3.48 10.90 0.31
CA ALA A 104 -4.37 10.23 -0.64
C ALA A 104 -4.65 8.80 -0.17
N LEU A 105 -5.89 8.34 -0.32
CA LEU A 105 -6.30 7.00 0.10
C LEU A 105 -5.42 5.90 -0.52
N GLY A 106 -5.02 6.08 -1.78
CA GLY A 106 -4.11 5.16 -2.48
C GLY A 106 -2.76 5.01 -1.78
N ASP A 107 -2.17 6.11 -1.32
CA ASP A 107 -0.87 6.10 -0.62
C ASP A 107 -0.98 5.40 0.73
N VAL A 108 -2.06 5.65 1.47
CA VAL A 108 -2.31 5.00 2.76
C VAL A 108 -2.50 3.48 2.59
N LEU A 109 -3.29 3.08 1.60
CA LEU A 109 -3.53 1.66 1.31
C LEU A 109 -2.28 0.97 0.78
N GLY A 110 -1.53 1.62 -0.12
CA GLY A 110 -0.27 1.12 -0.66
C GLY A 110 0.75 0.87 0.44
N ALA A 111 1.00 1.86 1.31
CA ALA A 111 1.95 1.73 2.41
C ALA A 111 1.57 0.62 3.39
N ARG A 112 0.27 0.42 3.66
CA ARG A 112 -0.21 -0.68 4.51
C ARG A 112 0.00 -2.05 3.85
N ALA A 113 -0.30 -2.16 2.55
CA ALA A 113 -0.07 -3.39 1.80
C ALA A 113 1.42 -3.76 1.74
N GLU A 114 2.30 -2.77 1.50
CA GLU A 114 3.76 -2.95 1.53
C GLU A 114 4.24 -3.43 2.89
N ARG A 115 3.76 -2.80 3.98
CA ARG A 115 4.09 -3.22 5.36
C ARG A 115 3.70 -4.67 5.60
N LEU A 116 2.51 -5.08 5.16
CA LEU A 116 2.04 -6.46 5.29
C LEU A 116 2.93 -7.45 4.53
N LEU A 117 3.31 -7.12 3.28
CA LEU A 117 4.20 -7.97 2.47
C LEU A 117 5.58 -8.09 3.10
N CYS A 118 6.15 -7.01 3.62
CA CYS A 118 7.41 -7.05 4.37
C CYS A 118 7.29 -7.97 5.58
N ASN A 119 6.25 -7.80 6.40
CA ASN A 119 6.04 -8.64 7.58
C ASN A 119 5.88 -10.12 7.21
N LEU A 120 5.16 -10.44 6.12
CA LEU A 120 4.99 -11.81 5.64
C LEU A 120 6.31 -12.40 5.14
N ARG A 121 7.09 -11.64 4.37
CA ARG A 121 8.41 -12.06 3.90
C ARG A 121 9.33 -12.37 5.08
N ASP A 122 9.34 -11.50 6.08
CA ASP A 122 10.20 -11.65 7.26
C ASP A 122 9.75 -12.87 8.10
N ALA A 123 8.43 -13.09 8.24
CA ALA A 123 7.88 -14.28 8.89
C ALA A 123 8.25 -15.57 8.16
N PHE A 124 8.13 -15.61 6.82
CA PHE A 124 8.56 -16.77 6.04
C PHE A 124 10.08 -16.98 6.08
N GLY A 125 10.86 -15.90 6.18
CA GLY A 125 12.30 -15.96 6.42
C GLY A 125 12.61 -16.68 7.73
N ALA A 126 11.97 -16.26 8.83
CA ALA A 126 12.11 -16.91 10.13
C ALA A 126 11.63 -18.37 10.13
N CYS A 127 10.49 -18.66 9.48
CA CYS A 127 10.02 -20.04 9.32
C CYS A 127 11.01 -20.90 8.53
N ARG A 128 11.70 -20.34 7.53
CA ARG A 128 12.71 -21.07 6.75
C ARG A 128 13.95 -21.41 7.57
N GLU A 129 14.32 -20.57 8.53
CA GLU A 129 15.44 -20.85 9.45
C GLU A 129 15.09 -21.95 10.45
N LEU A 130 13.83 -22.02 10.90
CA LEU A 130 13.32 -23.09 11.75
C LEU A 130 12.97 -24.36 10.96
N TYR A 131 12.88 -24.27 9.64
CA TYR A 131 12.62 -25.40 8.78
C TYR A 131 13.89 -26.25 8.68
N GLU A 132 14.03 -27.20 9.59
CA GLU A 132 14.81 -28.41 9.32
C GLU A 132 13.97 -29.30 8.40
N PRO A 133 14.43 -29.61 7.17
CA PRO A 133 13.81 -30.67 6.41
C PRO A 133 14.05 -31.96 7.18
N SER A 134 13.08 -32.35 8.01
CA SER A 134 13.08 -33.68 8.64
C SER A 134 13.27 -34.70 7.52
N GLU A 135 14.10 -35.70 7.78
CA GLU A 135 14.60 -36.75 6.90
C GLU A 135 13.53 -37.68 6.26
N VAL A 136 12.35 -37.15 5.91
CA VAL A 136 11.22 -37.88 5.35
C VAL A 136 11.54 -38.40 3.93
N GLU A 137 12.54 -37.83 3.25
CA GLU A 137 13.08 -38.40 2.01
C GLU A 137 14.10 -39.53 2.24
N ARG A 138 14.70 -39.65 3.43
CA ARG A 138 15.68 -40.73 3.73
C ARG A 138 15.05 -41.97 4.35
N SER A 139 13.86 -41.87 4.94
CA SER A 139 13.07 -43.05 5.33
C SER A 139 12.26 -43.65 4.18
N SER A 140 12.19 -43.00 3.01
CA SER A 140 11.66 -43.59 1.77
C SER A 140 12.74 -44.31 0.95
N SER A 141 13.61 -45.10 1.61
CA SER A 141 14.04 -46.44 1.18
C SER A 141 15.21 -46.87 2.08
N PRO A 142 15.01 -47.91 2.90
CA PRO A 142 15.41 -49.22 2.42
C PRO A 142 14.33 -50.28 2.71
N ALA A 143 14.14 -51.18 1.75
CA ALA A 143 13.18 -52.30 1.77
C ALA A 143 11.71 -51.88 1.65
N SER A 144 11.26 -51.80 0.39
CA SER A 144 9.85 -52.05 0.03
C SER A 144 9.47 -53.45 0.54
N ALA A 145 9.00 -53.50 1.79
CA ALA A 145 8.26 -54.61 2.31
C ALA A 145 7.03 -54.77 1.42
N ARG A 146 7.05 -55.87 0.69
CA ARG A 146 6.06 -56.39 -0.24
C ARG A 146 4.68 -56.44 0.43
N VAL A 147 3.94 -55.32 0.44
CA VAL A 147 2.50 -55.33 0.70
C VAL A 147 1.84 -55.82 -0.59
N PRO A 148 1.19 -57.00 -0.60
CA PRO A 148 0.49 -57.45 -1.79
C PRO A 148 -0.63 -56.45 -2.12
N PRO A 149 -0.82 -56.09 -3.40
CA PRO A 149 -1.86 -55.14 -3.78
C PRO A 149 -3.23 -55.70 -3.41
N ALA A 150 -4.03 -54.89 -2.72
CA ALA A 150 -5.42 -55.19 -2.38
C ALA A 150 -6.22 -55.63 -3.62
N PRO A 151 -7.11 -56.63 -3.50
CA PRO A 151 -7.76 -57.30 -4.64
C PRO A 151 -8.59 -56.35 -5.52
N GLU A 152 -9.10 -55.26 -4.94
CA GLU A 152 -9.98 -54.30 -5.61
C GLU A 152 -9.27 -53.47 -6.70
N LYS A 153 -7.98 -53.15 -6.54
CA LYS A 153 -7.22 -52.40 -7.55
C LYS A 153 -6.88 -53.26 -8.78
N ALA A 154 -6.67 -54.57 -8.58
CA ALA A 154 -6.40 -55.50 -9.67
C ALA A 154 -7.64 -55.76 -10.53
N GLU A 155 -8.83 -55.76 -9.94
CA GLU A 155 -10.09 -55.88 -10.68
C GLU A 155 -10.40 -54.62 -11.49
N HIS A 156 -10.18 -53.44 -10.92
CA HIS A 156 -10.36 -52.17 -11.64
C HIS A 156 -9.45 -52.09 -12.87
N GLN A 157 -8.17 -52.48 -12.74
CA GLN A 157 -7.21 -52.51 -13.84
C GLN A 157 -7.61 -53.51 -14.95
N ARG A 158 -8.11 -54.68 -14.56
CA ARG A 158 -8.59 -55.70 -15.51
C ARG A 158 -9.88 -55.26 -16.22
N ALA A 159 -10.75 -54.52 -15.53
CA ALA A 159 -11.95 -53.95 -16.12
C ALA A 159 -11.60 -52.85 -17.14
N THR A 160 -10.62 -51.99 -16.84
CA THR A 160 -10.14 -50.97 -17.78
C THR A 160 -9.46 -51.59 -19.00
N ASP A 161 -8.65 -52.64 -18.82
CA ASP A 161 -7.99 -53.32 -19.94
C ASP A 161 -8.97 -54.03 -20.88
N ARG A 162 -10.04 -54.62 -20.34
CA ARG A 162 -11.12 -55.22 -21.16
C ARG A 162 -11.88 -54.19 -21.97
N LEU A 163 -12.16 -53.02 -21.38
CA LEU A 163 -12.83 -51.93 -22.09
C LEU A 163 -11.98 -51.38 -23.23
N LEU A 164 -10.67 -51.20 -22.99
CA LEU A 164 -9.73 -50.75 -24.01
C LEU A 164 -9.58 -51.78 -25.13
N ALA A 165 -9.44 -53.06 -24.80
CA ALA A 165 -9.34 -54.14 -25.80
C ALA A 165 -10.58 -54.20 -26.70
N ASN A 166 -11.78 -54.06 -26.14
CA ASN A 166 -13.02 -54.04 -26.93
C ASN A 166 -13.16 -52.77 -27.78
N PHE A 167 -12.57 -51.65 -27.34
CA PHE A 167 -12.60 -50.38 -28.09
C PHE A 167 -11.72 -50.43 -29.35
N PHE A 168 -10.59 -51.15 -29.29
CA PHE A 168 -9.66 -51.27 -30.43
C PHE A 168 -10.03 -52.39 -31.42
N ASN A 169 -10.89 -53.34 -31.03
CA ASN A 169 -11.25 -54.48 -31.87
C ASN A 169 -12.52 -54.28 -32.72
N ASN A 170 -13.14 -53.10 -32.69
CA ASN A 170 -14.39 -52.81 -33.41
C ASN A 170 -14.26 -51.65 -34.42
N ARG A 171 -13.10 -51.54 -35.07
CA ARG A 171 -12.88 -50.71 -36.28
C ARG A 171 -12.39 -51.57 -37.42
#